data_AF-A0A7Z7W231-F1
#
_entry.id   AF-A0A7Z7W231-F1
#
_cell.length_a   1.000
_cell.length_b   1.000
_cell.length_c   1.000
_cell.angle_alpha   90.00
_cell.angle_beta   90.00
_cell.angle_gamma   90.00
#
_symmetry.space_group_name_H-M   'P 1'
#
loop_
_entity.id
_entity.type
_entity.pdbx_description
1 polymer ?
#
loop_
_entity_poly.entity_id
_entity_poly.type
_entity_poly.pdbx_seq_one_letter_code
_entity_poly.pdbx_strand_id
1 'polypeptide(L)' 'MTQYLVTTFKDSTGQPHEHFTTARDNQTFTVVEAESKEEAERKYEAQVKIRRDGDAKENGND' A
#
# COMPACT_ATOMS: atom_id res chain seq x y z
N MET A 1 -17.74 -5.98 1.07
CA MET A 1 -16.84 -6.01 2.24
C MET A 1 -16.23 -4.62 2.36
N THR A 2 -16.37 -3.97 3.52
CA THR A 2 -15.85 -2.62 3.75
C THR A 2 -14.39 -2.70 4.20
N GLN A 3 -13.50 -1.94 3.56
CA GLN A 3 -12.09 -1.86 3.95
C GLN A 3 -11.83 -0.60 4.80
N TYR A 4 -10.95 -0.69 5.78
CA TYR A 4 -10.54 0.41 6.64
C TYR A 4 -9.02 0.51 6.68
N LEU A 5 -8.48 1.73 6.57
CA LEU A 5 -7.09 2.04 6.90
C LEU A 5 -7.02 2.45 8.38
N VAL A 6 -6.22 1.73 9.15
CA VAL A 6 -5.89 2.08 10.53
C VAL A 6 -4.48 2.64 10.55
N THR A 7 -4.32 3.87 11.02
CA THR A 7 -2.99 4.47 11.24
C THR A 7 -2.75 4.67 12.73
N THR A 8 -1.54 4.36 13.17
CA THR A 8 -1.11 4.55 14.55
C THR A 8 0.06 5.53 14.58
N PHE A 9 -0.07 6.60 15.34
CA PHE A 9 1.01 7.58 15.53
C PHE A 9 1.20 7.84 17.03
N LYS A 10 2.42 8.21 17.41
CA LYS A 10 2.74 8.58 18.79
C LYS A 10 2.76 10.10 18.89
N ASP A 11 2.10 10.67 19.89
CA ASP A 11 2.26 12.09 20.18
C ASP A 11 3.61 12.38 20.88
N SER A 12 3.89 13.64 21.22
CA SER A 12 5.15 14.06 21.84
C SER A 12 5.42 13.40 23.19
N THR A 13 4.40 12.87 23.87
CA THR A 13 4.50 12.11 25.12
C THR A 13 4.72 10.61 24.88
N GLY A 14 4.71 10.15 23.63
CA GLY A 14 4.88 8.75 23.26
C GLY A 14 3.60 7.90 23.34
N GLN A 15 2.47 8.49 23.73
CA GLN A 15 1.19 7.80 23.75
C GLN A 15 0.69 7.52 22.32
N PRO A 16 0.28 6.27 22.02
CA PRO A 16 -0.21 5.92 20.69
C PRO A 16 -1.66 6.39 20.51
N HIS A 17 -1.95 6.92 19.33
CA HIS A 17 -3.28 7.33 18.87
C HIS A 17 -3.61 6.60 17.58
N GLU A 18 -4.83 6.10 17.49
CA GLU A 18 -5.33 5.36 16.34
C GLU A 18 -6.31 6.22 15.54
N HIS A 19 -6.18 6.22 14.21
CA HIS A 19 -7.10 6.88 13.30
C HIS A 19 -7.67 5.85 12.31
N PHE A 20 -8.99 5.83 12.18
CA PHE A 20 -9.72 4.92 11.30
C PHE A 20 -10.26 5.67 10.08
N THR A 21 -9.89 5.24 8.88
CA THR A 21 -10.40 5.79 7.62
C THR A 21 -11.09 4.70 6.81
N THR A 22 -12.35 4.89 6.46
CA THR A 22 -13.09 3.96 5.59
C THR A 22 -12.71 4.16 4.12
N ALA A 23 -12.46 3.07 3.39
CA ALA A 23 -12.30 3.10 1.94
C ALA A 23 -13.65 3.27 1.23
N ARG A 24 -13.66 4.00 0.10
CA ARG A 24 -14.77 3.98 -0.86
C ARG A 24 -14.77 2.69 -1.69
N ASP A 25 -15.88 2.39 -2.36
CA ASP A 25 -16.06 1.13 -3.11
C ASP A 25 -14.98 0.87 -4.17
N ASN A 26 -14.41 1.92 -4.76
CA ASN A 26 -13.36 1.86 -5.78
C ASN A 26 -11.99 2.33 -5.28
N GLN A 27 -11.78 2.38 -3.97
CA GLN A 27 -10.55 2.87 -3.35
C GLN A 27 -9.82 1.74 -2.63
N THR A 28 -8.50 1.68 -2.83
CA THR A 28 -7.61 0.77 -2.10
C THR A 28 -6.45 1.57 -1.51
N PHE A 29 -5.99 1.18 -0.33
CA PHE A 29 -4.81 1.76 0.30
C PHE A 29 -3.60 0.86 0.07
N THR A 30 -2.45 1.44 -0.26
CA THR A 30 -1.17 0.73 -0.33
C THR A 30 -0.17 1.47 0.55
N VAL A 31 0.45 0.74 1.48
CA VAL A 31 1.50 1.29 2.34
C VAL A 31 2.85 0.96 1.70
N VAL A 32 3.67 1.98 1.49
CA VAL A 32 5.01 1.84 0.90
C VAL A 32 6.01 2.52 1.83
N GLU A 33 7.01 1.76 2.28
CA GLU A 33 8.11 2.29 3.08
C GLU A 33 9.11 3.02 2.16
N ALA A 34 9.24 4.33 2.36
CA ALA A 34 10.11 5.18 1.56
C ALA A 34 10.51 6.43 2.36
N GLU A 35 11.70 6.96 2.08
CA GLU A 35 12.21 8.17 2.74
C GLU A 35 11.63 9.45 2.12
N SER A 36 11.08 9.34 0.91
CA SER A 36 10.50 10.44 0.18
C SER A 36 9.31 9.99 -0.67
N LYS A 37 8.47 10.95 -1.06
CA LYS A 37 7.34 10.70 -1.97
C LYS A 37 7.81 10.09 -3.31
N GLU A 38 8.90 10.62 -3.88
CA GLU A 38 9.41 10.15 -5.16
C GLU A 38 9.91 8.71 -5.08
N GLU A 39 10.57 8.33 -3.99
CA GLU A 39 10.96 6.94 -3.75
C GLU A 39 9.74 6.02 -3.55
N ALA A 40 8.70 6.50 -2.85
CA ALA A 40 7.46 5.76 -2.67
C ALA A 40 6.79 5.45 -4.01
N GLU A 41 6.73 6.42 -4.92
CA GLU A 41 6.19 6.26 -6.28
C GLU A 41 7.00 5.22 -7.06
N ARG A 42 8.34 5.32 -7.08
CA ARG A 42 9.20 4.33 -7.76
C ARG A 42 9.02 2.92 -7.21
N LYS A 43 8.96 2.76 -5.88
CA LYS A 43 8.75 1.47 -5.22
C LYS A 43 7.36 0.89 -5.53
N TYR A 44 6.33 1.74 -5.56
CA TYR A 44 4.98 1.33 -5.95
C TYR A 44 4.93 0.85 -7.40
N GLU A 45 5.47 1.63 -8.33
CA GLU A 45 5.52 1.26 -9.75
C GLU A 45 6.28 -0.05 -9.99
N ALA A 46 7.40 -0.25 -9.30
CA ALA A 46 8.17 -1.49 -9.39
C ALA A 46 7.34 -2.70 -8.90
N GLN A 47 6.64 -2.57 -7.78
CA GLN A 47 5.76 -3.63 -7.26
C GLN A 47 4.62 -3.97 -8.22
N VAL A 48 3.97 -2.95 -8.81
CA VAL A 48 2.86 -3.15 -9.75
C VAL A 48 3.36 -3.81 -11.05
N LYS A 49 4.53 -3.41 -11.56
CA LYS A 49 5.12 -4.01 -12.77
C LYS A 49 5.48 -5.48 -12.54
N ILE A 50 6.13 -5.83 -11.42
CA ILE A 50 6.46 -7.23 -11.09
C ILE A 50 5.21 -8.13 -11.07
N ARG A 51 4.09 -7.66 -10.50
CA ARG A 51 2.83 -8.43 -10.52
C ARG A 51 2.31 -8.65 -11.94
N ARG A 52 2.46 -7.65 -12.82
CA ARG A 52 1.99 -7.72 -14.20
C ARG A 52 2.84 -8.66 -15.07
N ASP A 53 4.16 -8.68 -14.85
CA ASP A 53 5.09 -9.54 -15.57
C ASP A 53 5.15 -10.98 -15.01
N GLY A 54 4.81 -11.17 -13.72
CA GLY A 54 4.70 -12.49 -13.08
C GLY A 54 3.50 -13.30 -13.61
N ASP A 55 2.34 -12.66 -13.74
CA ASP A 55 1.13 -13.27 -14.35
C ASP A 55 1.36 -13.70 -15.81
N ALA A 56 2.26 -13.01 -16.53
CA ALA A 56 2.61 -13.35 -17.91
C ALA A 56 3.51 -14.60 -18.03
N LYS A 57 4.19 -15.01 -16.95
CA LYS A 57 5.07 -16.20 -16.96
C LYS A 57 4.44 -17.48 -16.42
N GLU A 58 3.33 -17.40 -15.68
CA GLU A 58 2.64 -18.58 -15.16
C GLU A 58 1.66 -19.22 -16.19
N ASN A 59 1.25 -18.47 -17.22
CA ASN A 59 0.43 -18.97 -18.33
C ASN A 59 1.23 -19.47 -19.55
N GLY A 60 2.52 -19.78 -19.37
CA GLY A 60 3.38 -20.39 -20.38
C GLY A 60 3.50 -21.90 -20.16
N ASN A 61 2.38 -22.63 -20.23
CA ASN A 61 2.40 -24.08 -20.32
C ASN A 61 1.84 -24.50 -21.68
N ASP A 62 2.71 -24.50 -22.69
CA ASP A 62 2.55 -25.24 -23.95
C ASP A 62 3.85 -26.01 -24.24
#